data_AF-A0A965ZMW9-F1
#
_entry.id   AF-A0A965ZMW9-F1
#
_cell.length_a   1.000
_cell.length_b   1.000
_cell.length_c   1.000
_cell.angle_alpha   90.00
_cell.angle_beta   90.00
_cell.angle_gamma   90.00
#
_symmetry.space_group_name_H-M   'P 1'
#
loop_
_entity.id
_entity.type
_entity.pdbx_description
1 polymer ?
#
loop_
_entity_poly.entity_id
_entity_poly.type
_entity_poly.pdbx_seq_one_letter_code
_entity_poly.pdbx_strand_id
1 'polypeptide(L)' 'MADKPEENLDKSYQNRLYPKDQEKVDEFVKRGINSVERKPFRPMRLLILLIVVVMSLSILSQFLARWAGVY' A
#
# COMPACT_ATOMS: atom_id res chain seq x y z
N MET A 1 47.37 0.70 -8.29
CA MET A 1 45.93 0.86 -8.55
C MET A 1 45.17 0.50 -7.29
N ALA A 2 44.04 1.14 -7.00
CA ALA A 2 43.29 0.86 -5.78
C ALA A 2 42.25 -0.24 -6.00
N ASP A 3 42.03 -1.04 -4.95
CA ASP A 3 40.69 -1.45 -4.56
C ASP A 3 40.58 -1.28 -3.04
N LYS A 4 39.56 -0.54 -2.60
CA LYS A 4 39.13 -0.47 -1.20
C LYS A 4 37.68 -0.95 -1.23
N PRO A 5 37.35 -2.11 -0.66
CA PRO A 5 35.96 -2.55 -0.62
C PRO A 5 35.14 -1.51 0.14
N GLU A 6 34.18 -0.88 -0.53
CA GLU A 6 33.56 0.34 -0.02
C GLU A 6 32.73 0.10 1.24
N GLU A 7 32.74 1.10 2.11
CA GLU A 7 32.21 1.08 3.48
C GLU A 7 30.67 1.14 3.55
N ASN A 8 29.99 0.26 2.82
CA ASN A 8 28.56 -0.02 3.01
C ASN A 8 28.34 -0.93 4.24
N LEU A 9 28.89 -0.50 5.38
CA LEU A 9 28.47 -0.99 6.69
C LEU A 9 27.05 -0.51 6.93
N ASP A 10 26.10 -1.45 7.00
CA ASP A 10 24.68 -1.19 7.26
C ASP A 10 24.50 -0.40 8.57
N LYS A 11 24.29 0.91 8.46
CA LYS A 11 24.22 1.84 9.60
C LYS A 11 22.99 1.60 10.49
N SER A 12 22.06 0.75 10.04
CA SER A 12 20.99 0.17 10.86
C SER A 12 21.52 -0.51 12.13
N TYR A 13 22.69 -1.15 12.08
CA TYR A 13 23.30 -1.79 13.25
C TYR A 13 23.96 -0.83 14.24
N GLN A 14 24.39 0.36 13.76
CA GLN A 14 24.92 1.45 14.59
C GLN A 14 23.81 2.17 15.37
N ASN A 15 22.59 2.22 14.81
CA ASN A 15 21.42 2.83 15.43
C ASN A 15 20.48 1.81 16.12
N ARG A 16 21.04 0.78 16.76
CA ARG A 16 20.27 -0.12 17.63
C ARG A 16 20.15 0.48 19.03
N LEU A 17 18.92 0.56 19.54
CA LEU A 17 18.67 0.93 20.93
C LEU A 17 19.32 -0.10 21.87
N TYR A 18 19.79 0.38 23.03
CA TYR A 18 20.19 -0.51 24.12
C TYR A 18 18.98 -1.37 24.55
N PRO A 19 19.17 -2.61 25.06
CA PRO A 19 18.05 -3.52 25.34
C PRO A 19 16.95 -2.91 26.24
N LYS A 20 17.35 -2.12 27.24
CA LYS A 20 16.46 -1.39 28.17
C LYS A 20 15.61 -0.30 27.50
N ASP A 21 16.06 0.26 26.38
CA ASP A 21 15.32 1.26 25.62
C ASP A 21 14.47 0.61 24.52
N GLN A 22 14.95 -0.48 23.92
CA GLN A 22 14.16 -1.34 23.06
C GLN A 22 12.94 -1.90 23.81
N GLU A 23 13.10 -2.35 25.06
CA GLU A 23 12.02 -2.83 25.92
C GLU A 23 10.88 -1.81 26.10
N LYS A 24 11.20 -0.51 26.25
CA LYS A 24 10.21 0.58 26.34
C LYS A 24 9.48 0.80 25.02
N VAL A 25 10.20 0.73 23.89
CA VAL A 25 9.60 0.86 22.54
C VAL A 25 8.68 -0.32 22.27
N ASP A 26 9.13 -1.53 22.58
CA ASP A 26 8.34 -2.76 22.52
C ASP A 26 7.05 -2.65 23.35
N GLU A 27 7.14 -2.17 24.60
CA GLU A 27 5.98 -1.96 25.46
C GLU A 27 5.03 -0.91 24.86
N PHE A 28 5.55 0.24 24.41
CA PHE A 28 4.76 1.31 23.81
C PHE A 28 4.02 0.87 22.54
N VAL A 29 4.68 0.09 21.67
CA VAL A 29 4.07 -0.47 20.45
C VAL A 29 3.02 -1.53 20.80
N LYS A 30 3.31 -2.42 21.77
CA LYS A 30 2.36 -3.48 22.22
C LYS A 30 1.12 -2.92 22.92
N ARG A 31 1.21 -1.75 23.58
CA ARG A 31 0.06 -1.06 24.22
C ARG A 31 -1.07 -0.66 23.26
N GLY A 32 -0.86 -0.71 21.94
CA GLY A 32 -1.97 -0.85 20.98
C GLY A 32 -2.94 0.34 20.85
N ILE A 33 -2.63 1.52 21.39
CA ILE A 33 -3.54 2.69 21.44
C ILE A 33 -4.06 3.22 20.08
N ASN A 34 -3.60 2.68 18.95
CA ASN A 34 -4.09 2.99 17.60
C ASN A 34 -4.51 1.72 16.81
N SER A 35 -4.86 0.63 17.51
CA SER A 35 -5.44 -0.58 16.92
C SER A 35 -6.96 -0.42 16.72
N VAL A 36 -7.34 0.32 15.67
CA VAL A 36 -8.74 0.41 15.23
C VAL A 36 -9.21 -0.95 14.68
N GLU A 37 -10.49 -1.31 14.88
CA GLU A 37 -11.11 -2.48 14.24
C GLU A 37 -11.15 -2.34 12.71
N ARG A 38 -10.12 -2.85 12.03
CA ARG A 38 -10.02 -2.81 10.57
C ARG A 38 -10.87 -3.90 9.94
N LYS A 39 -12.05 -3.52 9.46
CA LYS A 39 -12.90 -4.37 8.59
C LYS A 39 -12.03 -5.00 7.49
N PRO A 40 -12.02 -6.34 7.34
CA PRO A 40 -11.03 -7.02 6.51
C PRO A 40 -11.12 -6.59 5.05
N PHE A 41 -10.01 -6.08 4.52
CA PHE A 41 -9.88 -5.66 3.13
C PHE A 41 -10.12 -6.86 2.20
N ARG A 42 -11.09 -6.74 1.27
CA ARG A 42 -11.53 -7.85 0.40
C ARG A 42 -11.45 -7.39 -1.06
N PRO A 43 -10.22 -7.32 -1.62
CA PRO A 43 -9.89 -6.54 -2.83
C PRO A 43 -10.73 -6.89 -4.05
N MET A 44 -11.10 -8.16 -4.21
CA MET A 44 -11.96 -8.62 -5.31
C MET A 44 -13.27 -7.84 -5.43
N ARG A 45 -13.86 -7.36 -4.31
CA ARG A 45 -15.09 -6.55 -4.36
C ARG A 45 -14.87 -5.19 -4.99
N LEU A 46 -13.73 -4.56 -4.73
CA LEU A 46 -13.36 -3.27 -5.31
C LEU A 46 -13.03 -3.42 -6.80
N LEU A 47 -12.31 -4.50 -7.16
CA LEU A 47 -11.95 -4.81 -8.54
C LEU A 47 -13.18 -5.15 -9.40
N ILE A 48 -14.13 -5.93 -8.89
CA ILE A 48 -15.42 -6.20 -9.56
C ILE A 48 -16.21 -4.90 -9.75
N LEU A 49 -16.31 -4.06 -8.72
CA LEU A 49 -17.02 -2.78 -8.82
C LEU A 49 -16.39 -1.85 -9.85
N LEU A 50 -15.06 -1.77 -9.90
CA LEU A 50 -14.33 -1.01 -10.92
C LEU A 50 -14.64 -1.51 -12.34
N ILE A 51 -14.59 -2.83 -12.58
CA ILE A 51 -14.92 -3.42 -13.88
C ILE A 51 -16.37 -3.10 -14.28
N VAL A 52 -17.33 -3.26 -13.36
CA VAL A 52 -18.75 -2.97 -13.63
C VAL A 52 -18.96 -1.50 -14.01
N VAL A 53 -18.35 -0.55 -13.29
CA VAL A 53 -18.45 0.88 -13.60
C VAL A 53 -17.83 1.19 -14.96
N VAL A 54 -16.60 0.71 -15.23
CA VAL A 54 -15.90 0.97 -16.49
C VAL A 54 -16.67 0.39 -17.68
N MET A 55 -17.12 -0.87 -17.61
CA MET A 55 -17.91 -1.47 -18.70
C MET A 55 -19.26 -0.77 -18.89
N SER A 56 -19.93 -0.36 -17.82
CA SER A 56 -21.21 0.37 -17.94
C SER A 56 -21.03 1.71 -18.67
N LEU A 57 -19.96 2.46 -18.35
CA LEU A 57 -19.63 3.71 -19.04
C LEU A 57 -19.20 3.46 -20.49
N SER A 58 -18.45 2.39 -20.78
CA SER A 58 -18.08 2.01 -22.15
C SER A 58 -19.29 1.67 -23.01
N ILE A 59 -20.25 0.91 -22.47
CA ILE A 59 -21.49 0.54 -23.16
C ILE A 59 -22.36 1.79 -23.38
N LEU A 60 -22.52 2.64 -22.36
CA LEU A 60 -23.29 3.88 -22.46
C LEU A 60 -22.68 4.85 -23.49
N SER A 61 -21.35 4.98 -23.52
CA SER A 61 -20.65 5.80 -24.52
C SER A 61 -20.88 5.31 -25.94
N GLN A 62 -20.77 3.99 -26.19
CA GLN A 62 -21.04 3.40 -27.51
C GLN A 62 -22.52 3.53 -27.92
N PHE A 63 -23.44 3.39 -26.97
CA PHE A 63 -24.87 3.59 -27.20
C PHE A 63 -25.16 5.04 -27.63
N LEU A 64 -24.64 6.02 -26.90
CA LEU A 64 -24.81 7.44 -27.21
C LEU A 64 -24.16 7.82 -28.56
N ALA A 65 -22.99 7.28 -28.89
CA ALA A 65 -22.34 7.52 -30.19
C ALA A 65 -23.20 7.03 -31.36
N ARG A 66 -23.72 5.79 -31.28
CA ARG A 66 -24.63 5.22 -32.30
C ARG A 66 -25.94 5.99 -32.39
N TRP A 67 -26.50 6.44 -31.27
CA TRP A 67 -27.74 7.21 -31.24
C TRP A 67 -27.58 8.64 -31.79
N ALA A 68 -26.39 9.24 -31.63
CA ALA A 68 -26.00 10.50 -32.26
C ALA A 68 -25.63 10.36 -33.75
N GLY A 69 -25.70 9.15 -34.33
CA GLY A 69 -25.37 8.90 -35.74
C GLY A 69 -23.87 8.95 -36.07
N VAL A 70 -23.00 8.85 -35.06
CA VAL A 70 -21.54 8.82 -35.26
C VAL A 70 -21.09 7.38 -35.56
N TYR A 71 -20.48 7.19 -36.73
CA TYR A 71 -19.94 5.93 -37.25
C TYR A 71 -18.54 6.15 -37.82
#